data_AF-A0A2S5TEV9-F1
#
_entry.id   AF-A0A2S5TEV9-F1
#
_cell.length_a   1.000
_cell.length_b   1.000
_cell.length_c   1.000
_cell.angle_alpha   90.00
_cell.angle_beta   90.00
_cell.angle_gamma   90.00
#
_symmetry.space_group_name_H-M   'P 1'
#
loop_
_entity.id
_entity.type
_entity.pdbx_description
1 polymer ?
#
loop_
_entity_poly.entity_id
_entity_poly.type
_entity_poly.pdbx_seq_one_letter_code
_entity_poly.pdbx_strand_id
1 'polypeptide(L)'
;MTKTFEALGIPFPLFAAPVTQARGYINQGQCTVCNSSAEHCFRLGIGCFVVVPCSHCNTAVGLDADDRVSGTCPECGVTVPFPKAEGNITTCYSCLRQGRAAIGKDSAFGMISWQQAMEGVTHGAPELEAQGYELIDKGDDWYGVRLPKELMLELLRTPSYVTWQGDVWQFCCGAPMSFIGEWSKADFNNAAQDGAGRALFAQVMSEDALMVWDRNDLGEGSYCYVFRCPGCKALKAHMDMS
;
A
#
# COMPACT_ATOMS: atom_id res chain seq x y z
N MET A 1 -18.89 8.23 -14.28
CA MET A 1 -18.47 7.75 -12.94
C MET A 1 -17.30 6.82 -13.11
N THR A 2 -16.18 7.15 -12.48
CA THR A 2 -15.00 6.30 -12.40
C THR A 2 -15.31 5.11 -11.49
N LYS A 3 -15.06 3.87 -11.94
CA LYS A 3 -15.37 2.67 -11.14
C LYS A 3 -14.36 2.51 -10.00
N THR A 4 -14.84 2.18 -8.80
CA THR A 4 -14.03 1.71 -7.67
C THR A 4 -13.94 0.18 -7.69
N PHE A 5 -13.02 -0.40 -6.90
CA PHE A 5 -12.95 -1.86 -6.76
C PHE A 5 -14.20 -2.47 -6.11
N GLU A 6 -14.83 -1.76 -5.18
CA GLU A 6 -16.12 -2.16 -4.59
C GLU A 6 -17.21 -2.24 -5.66
N ALA A 7 -17.29 -1.24 -6.56
CA ALA A 7 -18.25 -1.26 -7.68
C ALA A 7 -17.97 -2.36 -8.71
N LEU A 8 -16.78 -2.96 -8.69
CA LEU A 8 -16.42 -4.14 -9.50
C LEU A 8 -16.66 -5.46 -8.74
N GLY A 9 -17.14 -5.44 -7.50
CA GLY A 9 -17.34 -6.64 -6.69
C GLY A 9 -16.05 -7.26 -6.13
N ILE A 10 -14.94 -6.51 -6.12
CA ILE A 10 -13.62 -6.95 -5.65
C ILE A 10 -13.01 -5.98 -4.63
N PRO A 11 -13.69 -5.72 -3.50
CA PRO A 11 -13.32 -4.64 -2.59
C PRO A 11 -11.93 -4.83 -1.97
N PHE A 12 -11.25 -3.69 -1.75
CA PHE A 12 -10.08 -3.57 -0.89
C PHE A 12 -10.39 -2.56 0.21
N PRO A 13 -10.45 -2.97 1.49
CA PRO A 13 -10.82 -2.08 2.60
C PRO A 13 -9.96 -0.81 2.70
N LEU A 14 -8.69 -0.91 2.30
CA LEU A 14 -7.73 0.19 2.36
C LEU A 14 -7.62 0.97 1.03
N PHE A 15 -8.42 0.65 0.01
CA PHE A 15 -8.40 1.36 -1.28
C PHE A 15 -9.81 1.69 -1.77
N ALA A 16 -10.26 2.92 -1.50
CA ALA A 16 -11.57 3.42 -1.89
C ALA A 16 -11.54 4.30 -3.15
N ALA A 17 -10.34 4.68 -3.62
CA ALA A 17 -10.17 5.49 -4.81
C ALA A 17 -10.60 4.77 -6.11
N PRO A 18 -10.77 5.51 -7.22
CA PRO A 18 -10.99 4.92 -8.54
C PRO A 18 -9.92 3.90 -8.93
N VAL A 19 -10.31 2.84 -9.65
CA VAL A 19 -9.36 1.80 -10.10
C VAL A 19 -8.29 2.33 -11.06
N THR A 20 -8.53 3.46 -11.71
CA THR A 20 -7.54 4.14 -12.57
C THR A 20 -6.37 4.69 -11.78
N GLN A 21 -6.52 4.89 -10.47
CA GLN A 21 -5.45 5.31 -9.58
C GLN A 21 -4.73 4.12 -8.95
N ALA A 22 -5.14 2.87 -9.22
CA ALA A 22 -4.47 1.69 -8.67
C ALA A 22 -3.26 1.30 -9.52
N ARG A 23 -2.06 1.49 -8.99
CA ARG A 23 -0.82 1.10 -9.66
C ARG A 23 -0.75 -0.41 -9.79
N GLY A 24 -0.43 -0.87 -11.00
CA GLY A 24 -0.25 -2.28 -11.31
C GLY A 24 -1.55 -3.05 -11.55
N TYR A 25 -2.73 -2.44 -11.42
CA TYR A 25 -3.97 -3.08 -11.84
C TYR A 25 -4.03 -3.19 -13.37
N ILE A 26 -4.18 -4.41 -13.89
CA ILE A 26 -4.12 -4.71 -15.34
C ILE A 26 -5.42 -5.30 -15.88
N ASN A 27 -6.51 -5.28 -15.10
CA ASN A 27 -7.77 -5.92 -15.48
C ASN A 27 -7.54 -7.42 -15.76
N GLN A 28 -7.89 -7.93 -16.94
CA GLN A 28 -7.80 -9.35 -17.25
C GLN A 28 -6.34 -9.82 -17.43
N GLY A 29 -6.01 -10.98 -16.89
CA GLY A 29 -4.68 -11.58 -17.07
C GLY A 29 -4.58 -13.00 -16.53
N GLN A 30 -3.44 -13.65 -16.75
CA GLN A 30 -3.14 -14.97 -16.21
C GLN A 30 -2.36 -14.85 -14.91
N CYS A 31 -2.95 -15.30 -13.79
CA CYS A 31 -2.33 -15.24 -12.49
C CYS A 31 -1.17 -16.24 -12.38
N THR A 32 0.03 -15.76 -12.07
CA THR A 32 1.23 -16.60 -11.83
C THR A 32 1.04 -17.55 -10.65
N VAL A 33 0.24 -17.16 -9.66
CA VAL A 33 0.10 -17.86 -8.37
C VAL A 33 -0.84 -19.08 -8.46
N CYS A 34 -1.96 -18.96 -9.17
CA CYS A 34 -2.91 -20.06 -9.36
C CYS A 34 -2.99 -20.59 -10.80
N ASN A 35 -2.19 -20.04 -11.71
CA ASN A 35 -2.16 -20.36 -13.13
C ASN A 35 -3.52 -20.26 -13.84
N SER A 36 -4.45 -19.47 -13.29
CA SER A 36 -5.79 -19.28 -13.85
C SER A 36 -5.90 -17.91 -14.52
N SER A 37 -6.60 -17.86 -15.65
CA SER A 37 -7.09 -16.59 -16.20
C SER A 37 -8.10 -15.98 -15.23
N ALA A 38 -7.98 -14.69 -14.96
CA ALA A 38 -8.89 -13.96 -14.08
C ALA A 38 -9.20 -12.58 -14.65
N GLU A 39 -10.37 -12.05 -14.30
CA GLU A 39 -10.83 -10.74 -14.76
C GLU A 39 -10.14 -9.58 -14.06
N HIS A 40 -9.57 -9.82 -12.88
CA HIS A 40 -8.94 -8.79 -12.08
C HIS A 40 -7.57 -9.26 -11.58
N CYS A 41 -6.53 -8.75 -12.23
CA CYS A 41 -5.15 -9.07 -11.98
C CYS A 41 -4.32 -7.81 -11.66
N PHE A 42 -3.26 -8.04 -10.90
CA PHE A 42 -2.32 -7.03 -10.43
C PHE A 42 -0.91 -7.50 -10.77
N ARG A 43 -0.12 -6.62 -11.39
CA ARG A 43 1.30 -6.86 -11.65
C ARG A 43 2.06 -6.81 -10.33
N LEU A 44 2.91 -7.80 -10.11
CA LEU A 44 3.88 -7.83 -9.02
C LEU A 44 5.23 -7.40 -9.62
N GLY A 45 5.90 -6.45 -8.97
CA GLY A 45 7.21 -5.93 -9.37
C GLY A 45 8.15 -5.83 -8.17
N ILE A 46 9.10 -4.89 -8.23
CA ILE A 46 10.06 -4.62 -7.15
C ILE A 46 9.33 -4.48 -5.79
N GLY A 47 9.85 -5.16 -4.77
CA GLY A 47 9.31 -5.16 -3.41
C GLY A 47 8.02 -6.00 -3.24
N CYS A 48 7.53 -6.66 -4.29
CA CYS A 48 6.41 -7.58 -4.21
C CYS A 48 6.89 -9.03 -4.01
N PHE A 49 6.03 -9.86 -3.43
CA PHE A 49 6.32 -11.26 -3.15
C PHE A 49 5.21 -12.16 -3.67
N VAL A 50 5.60 -13.34 -4.16
CA VAL A 50 4.70 -14.49 -4.31
C VAL A 50 4.80 -15.34 -3.05
N VAL A 51 3.67 -15.67 -2.44
CA VAL A 51 3.65 -16.44 -1.19
C VAL A 51 3.25 -17.88 -1.49
N VAL A 52 4.18 -18.80 -1.28
CA VAL A 52 4.05 -20.22 -1.61
C VAL A 52 4.10 -21.04 -0.32
N PRO A 53 3.13 -21.94 -0.06
CA PRO A 53 3.23 -22.86 1.06
C PRO A 53 4.35 -23.88 0.81
N CYS A 54 5.17 -24.15 1.82
CA CYS A 54 6.15 -25.22 1.77
C CYS A 54 5.46 -26.57 1.56
N SER A 55 5.90 -27.36 0.59
CA SER A 55 5.32 -28.67 0.28
C SER A 55 5.49 -29.71 1.40
N HIS A 56 6.41 -29.46 2.34
CA HIS A 56 6.69 -30.38 3.45
C HIS A 56 5.96 -30.02 4.74
N CYS A 57 6.02 -28.75 5.17
CA CYS A 57 5.47 -28.31 6.46
C CYS A 57 4.34 -27.28 6.35
N ASN A 58 3.96 -26.89 5.12
CA ASN A 58 2.90 -25.91 4.83
C ASN A 58 3.15 -24.48 5.33
N THR A 59 4.33 -24.17 5.89
CA THR A 59 4.73 -22.81 6.24
C THR A 59 4.72 -21.93 4.99
N ALA A 60 4.09 -20.75 5.08
CA ALA A 60 4.06 -19.77 4.01
C ALA A 60 5.43 -19.12 3.82
N VAL A 61 5.97 -19.18 2.60
CA VAL A 61 7.26 -18.59 2.24
C VAL A 61 7.04 -17.52 1.20
N GLY A 62 7.43 -16.29 1.52
CA GLY A 62 7.43 -15.18 0.57
C GLY A 62 8.68 -15.25 -0.30
N LEU A 63 8.49 -15.31 -1.61
CA LEU A 63 9.56 -15.30 -2.61
C LEU A 63 9.49 -13.98 -3.38
N ASP A 64 10.61 -13.28 -3.48
CA ASP A 64 10.69 -11.99 -4.17
C ASP A 64 10.29 -12.14 -5.65
N ALA A 65 9.32 -11.34 -6.07
CA ALA A 65 8.73 -11.44 -7.40
C ALA A 65 9.62 -10.85 -8.50
N ASP A 66 10.56 -9.98 -8.16
CA ASP A 66 11.51 -9.37 -9.09
C ASP A 66 12.71 -10.28 -9.31
N ASP A 67 13.27 -10.82 -8.23
CA ASP A 67 14.39 -11.78 -8.29
C ASP A 67 13.99 -13.10 -8.95
N ARG A 68 12.75 -13.56 -8.70
CA ARG A 68 12.19 -14.83 -9.22
C ARG A 68 13.01 -16.06 -8.83
N VAL A 69 13.68 -16.00 -7.69
CA VAL A 69 14.53 -17.07 -7.18
C VAL A 69 13.76 -17.94 -6.19
N SER A 70 14.07 -19.24 -6.21
CA SER A 70 13.52 -20.19 -5.23
C SER A 70 14.09 -19.92 -3.84
N GLY A 71 13.25 -20.01 -2.82
CA GLY A 71 13.63 -19.75 -1.44
C GLY A 71 13.91 -21.03 -0.66
N THR A 72 14.28 -20.85 0.61
CA THR A 72 14.39 -21.94 1.58
C THR A 72 13.31 -21.75 2.64
N CYS A 73 12.60 -22.82 3.00
CA CYS A 73 11.62 -22.76 4.07
C CYS A 73 12.32 -22.51 5.42
N PRO A 74 11.94 -21.46 6.18
CA PRO A 74 12.60 -21.14 7.44
C PRO A 74 12.39 -22.19 8.53
N GLU A 75 11.32 -23.00 8.43
CA GLU A 75 10.98 -24.00 9.46
C GLU A 75 11.63 -25.36 9.23
N CYS A 76 11.69 -25.83 7.98
CA CYS A 76 12.16 -27.19 7.67
C CYS A 76 13.37 -27.25 6.73
N GLY A 77 13.85 -26.10 6.22
CA GLY A 77 15.03 -26.03 5.36
C GLY A 77 14.83 -26.55 3.92
N VAL A 78 13.65 -27.04 3.56
CA VAL A 78 13.37 -27.51 2.19
C VAL A 78 13.28 -26.33 1.22
N THR A 79 13.83 -26.49 0.02
CA THR A 79 13.69 -25.51 -1.06
C THR A 79 12.22 -25.34 -1.46
N VAL A 80 11.75 -24.10 -1.50
CA VAL A 80 10.43 -23.72 -2.00
C VAL A 80 10.61 -23.11 -3.38
N PRO A 81 10.17 -23.79 -4.46
CA PRO A 81 10.42 -23.34 -5.81
C PRO A 81 9.61 -22.09 -6.13
N PHE A 82 10.24 -21.14 -6.83
CA PHE A 82 9.52 -20.02 -7.42
C PHE A 82 8.57 -20.53 -8.53
N PRO A 83 7.31 -20.08 -8.60
CA PRO A 83 6.39 -20.50 -9.65
C PRO A 83 6.90 -20.12 -11.03
N LYS A 84 6.82 -21.06 -11.98
CA LYS A 84 7.17 -20.78 -13.38
C LYS A 84 6.25 -19.70 -13.94
N ALA A 85 6.84 -18.63 -14.47
CA ALA A 85 6.12 -17.58 -15.15
C ALA A 85 6.92 -17.04 -16.32
N GLU A 86 6.24 -16.86 -17.45
CA GLU A 86 6.76 -16.16 -18.61
C GLU A 86 6.31 -14.69 -18.55
N GLY A 87 7.22 -13.75 -18.81
CA GLY A 87 6.88 -12.33 -18.80
C GLY A 87 6.67 -11.74 -17.40
N ASN A 88 5.66 -10.89 -17.25
CA ASN A 88 5.38 -10.19 -15.99
C ASN A 88 4.76 -11.13 -14.95
N ILE A 89 5.21 -11.01 -13.70
CA ILE A 89 4.58 -11.72 -12.59
C ILE A 89 3.25 -11.02 -12.26
N THR A 90 2.17 -11.80 -12.11
CA THR A 90 0.86 -11.24 -11.75
C THR A 90 0.12 -12.10 -10.73
N THR A 91 -0.75 -11.46 -9.95
CA THR A 91 -1.68 -12.13 -9.05
C THR A 91 -3.11 -11.73 -9.36
N CYS A 92 -4.07 -12.67 -9.31
CA CYS A 92 -5.48 -12.32 -9.35
C CYS A 92 -5.94 -11.78 -7.99
N TYR A 93 -7.07 -11.06 -8.00
CA TYR A 93 -7.73 -10.56 -6.79
C TYR A 93 -7.87 -11.63 -5.71
N SER A 94 -8.39 -12.81 -6.07
CA SER A 94 -8.63 -13.91 -5.13
C SER A 94 -7.33 -14.39 -4.46
N CYS A 95 -6.26 -14.61 -5.23
CA CYS A 95 -4.96 -15.01 -4.69
C CYS A 95 -4.35 -13.91 -3.80
N LEU A 96 -4.48 -12.65 -4.19
CA LEU A 96 -4.00 -11.53 -3.40
C LEU A 96 -4.74 -11.46 -2.06
N ARG A 97 -6.07 -11.52 -2.05
CA ARG A 97 -6.88 -11.48 -0.82
C ARG A 97 -6.66 -12.69 0.10
N GLN A 98 -6.34 -13.85 -0.46
CA GLN A 98 -5.93 -15.04 0.31
C GLN A 98 -4.51 -14.93 0.89
N GLY A 99 -3.76 -13.86 0.60
CA GLY A 99 -2.39 -13.68 1.04
C GLY A 99 -1.39 -14.58 0.32
N ARG A 100 -1.71 -15.05 -0.89
CA ARG A 100 -0.81 -15.82 -1.75
C ARG A 100 0.14 -14.93 -2.58
N ALA A 101 0.03 -13.62 -2.41
CA ALA A 101 0.94 -12.61 -2.88
C ALA A 101 0.94 -11.45 -1.88
N ALA A 102 2.00 -10.65 -1.88
CA ALA A 102 2.12 -9.45 -1.07
C ALA A 102 2.72 -8.32 -1.91
N ILE A 103 2.12 -7.14 -1.85
CA ILE A 103 2.59 -5.93 -2.52
C ILE A 103 3.25 -5.07 -1.44
N GLY A 104 4.58 -5.03 -1.39
CA GLY A 104 5.34 -4.18 -0.47
C GLY A 104 4.90 -2.73 -0.56
N LYS A 105 4.93 -2.02 0.57
CA LYS A 105 4.51 -0.63 0.68
C LYS A 105 5.58 0.20 1.34
N ASP A 106 5.87 1.34 0.74
CA ASP A 106 6.45 2.46 1.47
C ASP A 106 5.34 3.17 2.25
N SER A 107 5.70 3.64 3.44
CA SER A 107 4.73 4.10 4.43
C SER A 107 5.30 5.19 5.32
N ALA A 108 4.42 5.87 6.05
CA ALA A 108 4.84 6.89 7.03
C ALA A 108 5.77 6.32 8.13
N PHE A 109 5.85 5.00 8.29
CA PHE A 109 6.72 4.31 9.26
C PHE A 109 7.85 3.51 8.59
N GLY A 110 8.21 3.89 7.35
CA GLY A 110 9.15 3.16 6.51
C GLY A 110 8.52 1.98 5.77
N MET A 111 9.35 1.26 5.02
CA MET A 111 8.89 0.13 4.21
C MET A 111 8.23 -0.97 5.05
N ILE A 112 7.16 -1.53 4.52
CA ILE A 112 6.50 -2.75 4.97
C ILE A 112 6.55 -3.74 3.81
N SER A 113 7.42 -4.73 3.92
CA SER A 113 7.49 -5.88 3.03
C SER A 113 6.84 -7.12 3.67
N TRP A 114 6.80 -8.24 2.95
CA TRP A 114 6.40 -9.54 3.53
C TRP A 114 7.21 -9.88 4.79
N GLN A 115 8.51 -9.62 4.79
CA GLN A 115 9.40 -9.93 5.91
C GLN A 115 9.02 -9.11 7.15
N GLN A 116 8.88 -7.79 6.99
CA GLN A 116 8.46 -6.90 8.08
C GLN A 116 7.08 -7.27 8.63
N ALA A 117 6.14 -7.68 7.77
CA ALA A 117 4.84 -8.17 8.23
C ALA A 117 4.96 -9.46 9.05
N MET A 118 5.90 -10.36 8.74
CA MET A 118 6.15 -11.55 9.55
C MET A 118 6.79 -11.23 10.89
N GLU A 119 7.69 -10.24 10.93
CA GLU A 119 8.37 -9.76 12.14
C GLU A 119 7.46 -8.93 13.05
N GLY A 120 6.42 -8.30 12.50
CA GLY A 120 5.52 -7.41 13.22
C GLY A 120 6.14 -6.04 13.56
N VAL A 121 7.18 -5.65 12.83
CA VAL A 121 7.89 -4.38 12.99
C VAL A 121 8.21 -3.82 11.60
N THR A 122 7.94 -2.52 11.37
CA THR A 122 8.25 -1.87 10.09
C THR A 122 9.76 -1.79 9.83
N HIS A 123 10.16 -1.49 8.60
CA HIS A 123 11.57 -1.28 8.28
C HIS A 123 12.13 -0.10 9.09
N GLY A 124 11.32 0.94 9.27
CA GLY A 124 11.67 2.13 10.04
C GLY A 124 12.24 3.26 9.19
N ALA A 125 12.64 4.32 9.86
CA ALA A 125 13.35 5.47 9.31
C ALA A 125 14.20 6.11 10.41
N PRO A 126 15.23 6.90 10.06
CA PRO A 126 15.90 7.76 11.03
C PRO A 126 14.92 8.82 11.55
N GLU A 127 15.07 9.23 12.81
CA GLU A 127 14.27 10.30 13.43
C GLU A 127 12.75 10.08 13.33
N LEU A 128 12.30 8.83 13.31
CA LEU A 128 10.90 8.50 13.07
C LEU A 128 9.96 9.04 14.16
N GLU A 129 9.09 9.96 13.78
CA GLU A 129 8.00 10.45 14.63
C GLU A 129 6.74 9.58 14.50
N ALA A 130 6.48 8.74 15.50
CA ALA A 130 5.30 7.86 15.54
C ALA A 130 4.52 7.96 16.86
N GLN A 131 4.00 9.16 17.16
CA GLN A 131 3.25 9.39 18.41
C GLN A 131 2.08 8.41 18.55
N GLY A 132 1.99 7.76 19.72
CA GLY A 132 0.95 6.78 20.02
C GLY A 132 1.23 5.37 19.50
N TYR A 133 2.44 5.12 18.97
CA TYR A 133 2.91 3.80 18.56
C TYR A 133 4.15 3.38 19.36
N GLU A 134 4.35 2.08 19.49
CA GLU A 134 5.56 1.51 20.10
C GLU A 134 6.72 1.57 19.09
N LEU A 135 7.77 2.32 19.43
CA LEU A 135 9.01 2.38 18.68
C LEU A 135 9.96 1.25 19.08
N ILE A 136 10.57 0.63 18.08
CA ILE A 136 11.58 -0.41 18.23
C ILE A 136 12.90 0.15 17.67
N ASP A 137 13.90 0.26 18.53
CA ASP A 137 15.27 0.63 18.14
C ASP A 137 15.87 -0.46 17.23
N LYS A 138 16.40 -0.04 16.08
CA LYS A 138 17.04 -0.91 15.07
C LYS A 138 18.54 -0.66 14.94
N GLY A 139 19.12 0.19 15.78
CA GLY A 139 20.50 0.67 15.68
C GLY A 139 20.66 1.81 14.68
N ASP A 140 21.82 2.46 14.70
CA ASP A 140 22.20 3.53 13.76
C ASP A 140 21.16 4.68 13.65
N ASP A 141 20.52 5.02 14.77
CA ASP A 141 19.44 6.01 14.89
C ASP A 141 18.17 5.69 14.07
N TRP A 142 18.02 4.44 13.62
CA TRP A 142 16.81 3.95 12.95
C TRP A 142 15.80 3.38 13.94
N TYR A 143 14.55 3.77 13.78
CA TYR A 143 13.44 3.26 14.59
C TYR A 143 12.35 2.69 13.70
N GLY A 144 11.91 1.47 14.01
CA GLY A 144 10.73 0.84 13.43
C GLY A 144 9.51 0.99 14.33
N VAL A 145 8.32 0.77 13.79
CA VAL A 145 7.06 0.76 14.57
C VAL A 145 6.57 -0.67 14.71
N ARG A 146 6.25 -1.10 15.93
CA ARG A 146 5.55 -2.37 16.15
C ARG A 146 4.09 -2.26 15.70
N LEU A 147 3.66 -3.18 14.84
CA LEU A 147 2.29 -3.26 14.35
C LEU A 147 1.77 -4.69 14.39
N PRO A 148 0.46 -4.89 14.60
CA PRO A 148 -0.16 -6.21 14.41
C PRO A 148 0.09 -6.73 12.99
N LYS A 149 0.58 -7.97 12.91
CA LYS A 149 0.87 -8.68 11.66
C LYS A 149 -0.32 -8.68 10.70
N GLU A 150 -1.53 -8.85 11.23
CA GLU A 150 -2.76 -8.92 10.44
C GLU A 150 -3.03 -7.60 9.70
N LEU A 151 -2.72 -6.45 10.34
CA LEU A 151 -2.88 -5.13 9.73
C LEU A 151 -1.82 -4.88 8.65
N MET A 152 -0.58 -5.30 8.90
CA MET A 152 0.49 -5.23 7.90
C MET A 152 0.14 -6.09 6.69
N LEU A 153 -0.37 -7.31 6.91
CA LEU A 153 -0.81 -8.19 5.84
C LEU A 153 -2.01 -7.64 5.07
N GLU A 154 -2.97 -6.99 5.73
CA GLU A 154 -4.09 -6.34 5.03
C GLU A 154 -3.59 -5.22 4.10
N LEU A 155 -2.61 -4.45 4.55
CA LEU A 155 -1.95 -3.44 3.73
C LEU A 155 -1.21 -4.06 2.53
N LEU A 156 -0.47 -5.15 2.74
CA LEU A 156 0.23 -5.86 1.65
C LEU A 156 -0.71 -6.53 0.65
N ARG A 157 -1.97 -6.77 1.03
CA ARG A 157 -3.02 -7.29 0.14
C ARG A 157 -3.79 -6.17 -0.54
N THR A 158 -3.32 -4.92 -0.45
CA THR A 158 -3.94 -3.75 -1.05
C THR A 158 -3.08 -3.23 -2.22
N PRO A 159 -3.67 -2.87 -3.37
CA PRO A 159 -2.93 -2.27 -4.48
C PRO A 159 -2.23 -0.97 -4.06
N SER A 160 -1.10 -0.66 -4.70
CA SER A 160 -0.49 0.67 -4.60
C SER A 160 -1.34 1.69 -5.34
N TYR A 161 -1.15 2.97 -5.06
CA TYR A 161 -1.74 4.03 -5.88
C TYR A 161 -0.70 4.61 -6.86
N VAL A 162 -1.18 5.27 -7.91
CA VAL A 162 -0.32 5.97 -8.86
C VAL A 162 0.20 7.25 -8.20
N THR A 163 1.50 7.46 -8.27
CA THR A 163 2.22 8.54 -7.58
C THR A 163 3.51 8.84 -8.35
N TRP A 164 4.06 10.04 -8.18
CA TRP A 164 5.27 10.51 -8.85
C TRP A 164 6.55 10.23 -8.05
N GLN A 165 6.53 10.46 -6.73
CA GLN A 165 7.72 10.34 -5.87
C GLN A 165 7.72 9.08 -5.01
N GLY A 166 6.59 8.39 -4.88
CA GLY A 166 6.52 7.09 -4.21
C GLY A 166 5.32 6.95 -3.28
N ASP A 167 5.06 5.72 -2.87
CA ASP A 167 3.98 5.45 -1.93
C ASP A 167 4.38 5.94 -0.52
N VAL A 168 3.49 6.62 0.18
CA VAL A 168 3.64 6.95 1.60
C VAL A 168 2.31 6.65 2.28
N TRP A 169 2.07 5.36 2.51
CA TRP A 169 0.85 4.91 3.16
C TRP A 169 0.69 5.48 4.57
N GLN A 170 -0.47 6.05 4.87
CA GLN A 170 -0.73 6.77 6.12
C GLN A 170 -1.36 5.88 7.19
N PHE A 171 -1.13 6.24 8.46
CA PHE A 171 -1.65 5.52 9.63
C PHE A 171 -2.40 6.45 10.59
N CYS A 172 -3.44 5.92 11.23
CA CYS A 172 -4.21 6.58 12.28
C CYS A 172 -4.93 5.54 13.14
N CYS A 173 -5.10 5.82 14.44
CA CYS A 173 -5.76 4.91 15.40
C CYS A 173 -5.14 3.49 15.43
N GLY A 174 -3.82 3.37 15.27
CA GLY A 174 -3.14 2.07 15.33
C GLY A 174 -3.23 1.23 14.05
N ALA A 175 -3.80 1.75 12.95
CA ALA A 175 -4.04 0.99 11.74
C ALA A 175 -3.72 1.77 10.45
N PRO A 176 -3.45 1.07 9.32
CA PRO A 176 -3.38 1.69 8.01
C PRO A 176 -4.69 2.39 7.66
N MET A 177 -4.59 3.57 7.06
CA MET A 177 -5.75 4.33 6.57
C MET A 177 -6.17 3.86 5.18
N SER A 178 -7.41 4.14 4.78
CA SER A 178 -7.87 3.88 3.41
C SER A 178 -7.43 5.01 2.49
N PHE A 179 -6.77 4.70 1.38
CA PHE A 179 -6.53 5.66 0.30
C PHE A 179 -7.85 6.01 -0.38
N ILE A 180 -8.20 7.30 -0.40
CA ILE A 180 -9.47 7.81 -0.95
C ILE A 180 -9.29 8.62 -2.23
N GLY A 181 -8.05 8.78 -2.69
CA GLY A 181 -7.73 9.31 -4.01
C GLY A 181 -6.75 10.46 -3.97
N GLU A 182 -6.24 10.78 -5.16
CA GLU A 182 -5.64 12.08 -5.44
C GLU A 182 -6.73 13.15 -5.48
N TRP A 183 -6.58 14.22 -4.71
CA TRP A 183 -7.57 15.30 -4.60
C TRP A 183 -7.07 16.59 -5.24
N SER A 184 -7.93 17.15 -6.10
CA SER A 184 -7.82 18.52 -6.59
C SER A 184 -8.41 19.52 -5.58
N LYS A 185 -8.26 20.83 -5.83
CA LYS A 185 -8.98 21.85 -5.06
C LYS A 185 -10.49 21.65 -5.07
N ALA A 186 -11.06 21.24 -6.20
CA ALA A 186 -12.49 21.01 -6.31
C ALA A 186 -12.92 19.88 -5.38
N ASP A 187 -12.11 18.82 -5.26
CA ASP A 187 -12.39 17.71 -4.34
C ASP A 187 -12.36 18.16 -2.88
N PHE A 188 -11.38 18.98 -2.49
CA PHE A 188 -11.34 19.59 -1.15
C PHE A 188 -12.57 20.47 -0.87
N ASN A 189 -12.97 21.31 -1.82
CA ASN A 189 -14.17 22.15 -1.68
C ASN A 189 -15.45 21.32 -1.57
N ASN A 190 -15.55 20.23 -2.34
CA ASN A 190 -16.70 19.31 -2.30
C ASN A 190 -16.74 18.50 -1.00
N ALA A 191 -15.57 18.19 -0.43
CA ALA A 191 -15.45 17.44 0.83
C ALA A 191 -15.68 18.32 2.07
N ALA A 192 -15.40 19.61 1.99
CA ALA A 192 -15.67 20.57 3.06
C ALA A 192 -17.18 20.83 3.17
N GLN A 193 -17.77 20.56 4.33
CA GLN A 193 -19.23 20.68 4.55
C GLN A 193 -19.75 22.11 4.38
N ASP A 194 -18.89 23.10 4.57
CA ASP A 194 -19.15 24.54 4.44
C ASP A 194 -18.54 25.14 3.15
N GLY A 195 -17.97 24.31 2.28
CA GLY A 195 -17.25 24.74 1.08
C GLY A 195 -15.87 25.35 1.36
N ALA A 196 -15.39 25.35 2.61
CA ALA A 196 -14.10 25.91 2.99
C ALA A 196 -12.95 24.91 2.72
N GLY A 197 -12.78 24.49 1.46
CA GLY A 197 -11.77 23.49 1.09
C GLY A 197 -10.34 23.87 1.48
N ARG A 198 -10.00 25.18 1.49
CA ARG A 198 -8.69 25.67 1.96
C ARG A 198 -8.45 25.34 3.43
N ALA A 199 -9.47 25.48 4.27
CA ALA A 199 -9.37 25.17 5.70
C ALA A 199 -9.18 23.67 5.90
N LEU A 200 -9.89 22.84 5.14
CA LEU A 200 -9.71 21.39 5.16
C LEU A 200 -8.30 20.98 4.67
N PHE A 201 -7.82 21.59 3.59
CA PHE A 201 -6.46 21.37 3.09
C PHE A 201 -5.41 21.72 4.15
N ALA A 202 -5.58 22.84 4.85
CA ALA A 202 -4.69 23.26 5.93
C ALA A 202 -4.71 22.36 7.17
N GLN A 203 -5.73 21.50 7.33
CA GLN A 203 -5.77 20.52 8.42
C GLN A 203 -4.94 19.27 8.14
N VAL A 204 -4.67 18.97 6.86
CA VAL A 204 -4.00 17.72 6.45
C VAL A 204 -2.62 17.93 5.86
N MET A 205 -2.24 19.18 5.61
CA MET A 205 -0.94 19.58 5.05
C MET A 205 -0.18 20.51 6.01
N SER A 206 1.14 20.59 5.84
CA SER A 206 1.98 21.56 6.55
C SER A 206 1.68 23.00 6.11
N GLU A 207 2.07 23.96 6.94
CA GLU A 207 1.90 25.39 6.63
C GLU A 207 2.63 25.80 5.34
N ASP A 208 3.83 25.26 5.11
CA ASP A 208 4.61 25.51 3.89
C ASP A 208 3.87 25.02 2.63
N ALA A 209 3.13 23.92 2.72
CA ALA A 209 2.38 23.39 1.58
C ALA A 209 1.14 24.24 1.22
N LEU A 210 0.72 25.20 2.06
CA LEU A 210 -0.41 26.08 1.77
C LEU A 210 -0.18 26.98 0.55
N MET A 211 1.09 27.26 0.22
CA MET A 211 1.43 28.03 -0.96
C MET A 211 0.93 27.35 -2.26
N VAL A 212 0.87 26.01 -2.28
CA VAL A 212 0.34 25.22 -3.41
C VAL A 212 -1.15 25.48 -3.60
N TRP A 213 -1.88 25.59 -2.50
CA TRP A 213 -3.27 26.01 -2.56
C TRP A 213 -3.38 27.44 -3.12
N ASP A 214 -2.63 28.39 -2.57
CA ASP A 214 -2.80 29.80 -2.96
C ASP A 214 -2.38 30.06 -4.42
N ARG A 215 -1.43 29.29 -4.96
CA ARG A 215 -0.98 29.36 -6.37
C ARG A 215 -1.85 28.61 -7.36
N ASN A 216 -2.75 27.74 -6.89
CA ASN A 216 -3.57 26.86 -7.74
C ASN A 216 -2.80 25.73 -8.43
N ASP A 217 -1.76 25.20 -7.79
CA ASP A 217 -0.86 24.20 -8.40
C ASP A 217 -1.30 22.75 -8.16
N LEU A 218 -2.37 22.53 -7.36
CA LEU A 218 -2.95 21.19 -7.10
C LEU A 218 -3.56 20.59 -8.37
N GLY A 219 -2.93 19.52 -8.87
CA GLY A 219 -3.32 18.79 -10.08
C GLY A 219 -2.60 19.26 -11.37
N GLU A 220 -1.79 20.31 -11.30
CA GLU A 220 -1.05 20.85 -12.46
C GLU A 220 0.48 20.78 -12.28
N GLY A 221 0.97 20.80 -11.04
CA GLY A 221 2.39 20.57 -10.70
C GLY A 221 2.62 20.03 -9.28
N SER A 222 1.55 19.84 -8.52
CA SER A 222 1.57 19.23 -7.20
C SER A 222 0.38 18.28 -7.04
N TYR A 223 0.63 17.07 -6.55
CA TYR A 223 -0.35 16.00 -6.51
C TYR A 223 -0.57 15.58 -5.07
N CYS A 224 -1.80 15.72 -4.55
CA CYS A 224 -2.11 15.50 -3.14
C CYS A 224 -2.88 14.19 -2.96
N TYR A 225 -2.28 13.24 -2.25
CA TYR A 225 -2.82 11.89 -2.03
C TYR A 225 -3.48 11.80 -0.66
N VAL A 226 -4.79 11.61 -0.64
CA VAL A 226 -5.59 11.72 0.59
C VAL A 226 -5.99 10.34 1.11
N PHE A 227 -5.92 10.19 2.43
CA PHE A 227 -6.26 8.99 3.18
C PHE A 227 -7.30 9.32 4.23
N ARG A 228 -8.17 8.34 4.53
CA ARG A 228 -9.19 8.44 5.58
C ARG A 228 -9.05 7.33 6.59
N CYS A 229 -9.06 7.67 7.87
CA CYS A 229 -9.05 6.68 8.94
C CYS A 229 -10.40 5.92 8.97
N PRO A 230 -10.41 4.58 8.90
CA PRO A 230 -11.65 3.81 9.02
C PRO A 230 -12.36 4.01 10.36
N GLY A 231 -11.60 4.23 11.45
CA GLY A 231 -12.10 4.41 12.81
C GLY A 231 -12.66 5.82 13.07
N CYS A 232 -11.78 6.83 13.13
CA CYS A 232 -12.17 8.19 13.51
C CYS A 232 -12.55 9.10 12.35
N LYS A 233 -12.43 8.64 11.10
CA LYS A 233 -12.70 9.41 9.86
C LYS A 233 -11.78 10.61 9.61
N ALA A 234 -10.79 10.86 10.47
CA ALA A 234 -9.77 11.86 10.24
C ALA A 234 -9.08 11.64 8.89
N LEU A 235 -8.70 12.74 8.25
CA LEU A 235 -7.95 12.74 7.01
C LEU A 235 -6.46 12.91 7.30
N LYS A 236 -5.63 12.32 6.45
CA LYS A 236 -4.21 12.60 6.32
C LYS A 236 -3.88 12.68 4.84
N ALA A 237 -2.89 13.45 4.48
CA ALA A 237 -2.43 13.54 3.11
C ALA A 237 -0.91 13.63 3.05
N HIS A 238 -0.37 13.33 1.88
CA HIS A 238 0.98 13.73 1.51
C HIS A 238 0.95 14.23 0.06
N MET A 239 2.07 14.78 -0.40
CA MET A 239 2.13 15.48 -1.66
C MET A 239 3.42 15.20 -2.41
N ASP A 240 3.27 14.98 -3.72
CA ASP A 240 4.37 14.99 -4.66
C ASP A 240 4.41 16.33 -5.39
N MET A 241 5.62 16.78 -5.76
CA MET A 241 5.83 17.94 -6.63
C MET A 241 6.59 17.51 -7.89
N SER A 242 6.16 18.01 -9.06
CA SER A 242 6.83 17.78 -10.35
C SER A 242 7.73 18.93 -10.75
#